data_AF-A0A2E5LL95-F1
#
_entry.id   AF-A0A2E5LL95-F1
#
_cell.length_a   1.000
_cell.length_b   1.000
_cell.length_c   1.000
_cell.angle_alpha   90.00
_cell.angle_beta   90.00
_cell.angle_gamma   90.00
#
_symmetry.space_group_name_H-M   'P 1'
#
loop_
_entity.id
_entity.type
_entity.pdbx_description
1 polymer ?
#
loop_
_entity_poly.entity_id
_entity_poly.type
_entity_poly.pdbx_seq_one_letter_code
_entity_poly.pdbx_strand_id
1 'polypeptide(L)'
;MPDINALLNPATVAVVGASNDRSIIRGRALEVLLSHPFKGRIYPISRSAQKVQGLNAFPSVDLVPEQIDLALVIIPAEFILEELERCGNSGV
;
A
#
# COMPACT_ATOMS: atom_id res chain seq x y z
N MET A 1 -24.24 -9.50 -6.34
CA MET A 1 -23.19 -8.50 -6.59
C MET A 1 -22.04 -8.83 -5.65
N PRO A 2 -20.78 -8.87 -6.11
CA PRO A 2 -19.65 -9.15 -5.22
C PRO A 2 -19.59 -8.11 -4.11
N ASP A 3 -19.13 -8.51 -2.94
CA ASP A 3 -18.85 -7.59 -1.84
C ASP A 3 -17.68 -6.68 -2.23
N ILE A 4 -17.87 -5.37 -2.13
CA ILE A 4 -16.86 -4.34 -2.44
C ILE A 4 -16.53 -3.49 -1.21
N ASN A 5 -16.92 -3.93 -0.02
CA ASN A 5 -16.72 -3.15 1.19
C ASN A 5 -15.24 -2.89 1.49
N ALA A 6 -14.35 -3.86 1.22
CA ALA A 6 -12.90 -3.68 1.36
C ALA A 6 -12.34 -2.56 0.46
N LEU A 7 -12.94 -2.33 -0.71
CA LEU A 7 -12.56 -1.25 -1.61
C LEU A 7 -13.04 0.13 -1.12
N LEU A 8 -14.23 0.19 -0.52
CA LEU A 8 -14.87 1.45 -0.14
C LEU A 8 -14.57 1.88 1.30
N ASN A 9 -14.37 0.93 2.22
CA ASN A 9 -14.17 1.15 3.65
C ASN A 9 -13.05 0.25 4.24
N PRO A 10 -11.83 0.25 3.70
CA PRO A 10 -10.74 -0.55 4.25
C PRO A 10 -10.34 -0.09 5.65
N ALA A 11 -10.11 -1.05 6.55
CA ALA A 11 -9.47 -0.81 7.85
C ALA A 11 -7.93 -0.77 7.70
N THR A 12 -7.37 -1.41 6.68
CA THR A 12 -5.93 -1.43 6.38
C THR A 12 -5.65 -1.24 4.90
N VAL A 13 -4.71 -0.36 4.58
CA VAL A 13 -4.30 -0.07 3.19
C VAL A 13 -2.80 -0.22 3.04
N ALA A 14 -2.36 -1.09 2.13
CA ALA A 14 -0.97 -1.14 1.70
C ALA A 14 -0.76 -0.19 0.50
N VAL A 15 0.32 0.60 0.52
CA VAL A 15 0.71 1.44 -0.63
C VAL A 15 2.00 0.89 -1.22
N VAL A 16 1.88 0.12 -2.30
CA VAL A 16 3.02 -0.53 -2.96
C VAL A 16 3.72 0.40 -3.93
N GLY A 17 5.03 0.51 -3.77
CA GLY A 17 5.85 1.49 -4.47
C GLY A 17 5.94 2.82 -3.71
N ALA A 18 5.59 2.85 -2.42
CA ALA A 18 5.63 4.07 -1.63
C ALA A 18 7.02 4.72 -1.65
N SER A 19 7.05 6.06 -1.73
CA SER A 19 8.27 6.85 -1.84
C SER A 19 8.25 8.11 -0.97
N ASN A 20 9.44 8.51 -0.52
CA ASN A 20 9.67 9.80 0.15
C ASN A 20 9.65 10.98 -0.84
N ASP A 21 9.86 10.71 -2.14
CA ASP A 21 9.79 11.74 -3.17
C ASP A 21 8.33 12.07 -3.49
N ARG A 22 7.88 13.22 -3.00
CA ARG A 22 6.51 13.73 -3.18
C ARG A 22 6.30 14.44 -4.52
N SER A 23 7.32 14.55 -5.37
CA SER A 23 7.16 15.12 -6.71
C SER A 23 6.58 14.10 -7.71
N ILE A 24 6.75 12.80 -7.43
CA ILE A 24 6.34 11.69 -8.31
C ILE A 24 5.05 11.03 -7.84
N ILE A 25 4.34 10.39 -8.77
CA ILE A 25 2.99 9.83 -8.53
C ILE A 25 2.92 8.88 -7.31
N ARG A 26 3.93 8.00 -7.16
CA ARG A 26 3.96 7.00 -6.07
C ARG A 26 4.22 7.59 -4.69
N GLY A 27 4.90 8.74 -4.59
CA GLY A 27 5.02 9.47 -3.32
C GLY A 27 3.81 10.37 -3.07
N ARG A 28 3.26 11.01 -4.10
CA ARG A 28 2.04 11.83 -4.00
C ARG A 28 0.83 11.02 -3.55
N ALA A 29 0.68 9.78 -4.00
CA ALA A 29 -0.43 8.93 -3.59
C ALA A 29 -0.47 8.74 -2.06
N LEU A 30 0.67 8.43 -1.45
CA LEU A 30 0.76 8.32 0.00
C LEU A 30 0.54 9.68 0.69
N GLU A 31 1.11 10.76 0.16
CA GLU A 31 0.92 12.10 0.72
C GLU A 31 -0.57 12.48 0.78
N VAL A 32 -1.32 12.22 -0.29
CA VAL A 32 -2.76 12.50 -0.34
C VAL A 32 -3.51 11.68 0.70
N LEU A 33 -3.20 10.38 0.84
CA LEU A 33 -3.83 9.53 1.85
C LEU A 33 -3.55 10.02 3.28
N LEU A 34 -2.33 10.49 3.57
CA LEU A 34 -1.95 11.00 4.88
C LEU A 34 -2.46 12.42 5.17
N SER A 35 -2.83 13.18 4.14
CA SER A 35 -3.31 14.56 4.28
C SER A 35 -4.80 14.66 4.66
N HIS A 36 -5.53 13.54 4.67
CA HIS A 36 -6.96 13.50 4.96
C HIS A 36 -7.25 12.56 6.14
N PRO A 37 -8.32 12.80 6.91
CA PRO A 37 -8.73 11.88 7.95
C PRO A 37 -9.05 10.50 7.37
N PHE A 38 -8.24 9.51 7.74
CA PHE A 38 -8.48 8.10 7.44
C PHE A 38 -8.51 7.33 8.75
N LYS A 39 -9.59 6.59 9.00
CA LYS A 39 -9.79 5.85 10.26
C LYS A 39 -8.99 4.54 10.31
N GLY A 40 -8.60 4.02 9.14
CA GLY A 40 -7.79 2.82 9.01
C GLY A 40 -6.30 3.10 9.18
N ARG A 41 -5.50 2.06 8.97
CA ARG A 41 -4.04 2.11 9.02
C ARG A 41 -3.47 2.07 7.60
N ILE A 42 -2.41 2.82 7.37
CA ILE A 42 -1.70 2.87 6.09
C ILE A 42 -0.32 2.27 6.27
N TYR A 43 0.02 1.30 5.42
CA TYR A 43 1.29 0.58 5.41
C TYR A 43 2.05 0.86 4.11
N PRO A 44 3.08 1.71 4.13
CA PRO A 44 3.94 1.90 2.97
C PRO A 44 4.73 0.61 2.68
N ILE A 45 4.71 0.16 1.43
CA ILE A 45 5.53 -0.96 0.97
C ILE A 45 6.63 -0.43 0.06
N SER A 46 7.88 -0.65 0.48
CA SER A 46 9.08 -0.16 -0.19
C SER A 46 10.23 -1.14 -0.02
N ARG A 47 10.81 -1.60 -1.15
CA ARG A 47 11.95 -2.53 -1.15
C ARG A 47 13.24 -1.92 -0.56
N SER A 48 13.36 -0.59 -0.57
CA SER A 48 14.61 0.12 -0.23
C SER A 48 14.52 1.02 1.00
N ALA A 49 13.33 1.49 1.36
CA ALA A 49 13.15 2.42 2.47
C ALA A 49 12.60 1.70 3.71
N GLN A 50 13.25 1.91 4.86
CA GLN A 50 12.71 1.47 6.17
C GLN A 50 11.61 2.41 6.70
N LYS A 51 11.60 3.66 6.23
CA LYS A 51 10.55 4.64 6.52
C LYS A 51 10.17 5.42 5.28
N VAL A 52 8.88 5.64 5.10
CA VAL A 52 8.33 6.47 4.03
C VAL A 52 7.35 7.48 4.62
N GLN A 53 7.63 8.76 4.41
CA GLN A 53 6.83 9.90 4.88
C GLN A 53 6.48 9.84 6.38
N GLY A 54 7.43 9.35 7.19
CA GLY A 54 7.29 9.26 8.66
C GLY A 54 6.71 7.94 9.16
N LEU A 55 6.14 7.11 8.29
CA LEU A 55 5.64 5.77 8.63
C LEU A 55 6.73 4.70 8.47
N ASN A 56 6.69 3.66 9.30
CA ASN A 56 7.50 2.46 9.08
C ASN A 56 7.04 1.79 7.78
N ALA A 57 8.01 1.46 6.93
CA ALA A 57 7.75 0.82 5.65
C ALA A 57 8.19 -0.64 5.70
N PHE A 58 7.47 -1.48 4.96
CA PHE A 58 7.72 -2.91 4.87
C PHE A 58 8.29 -3.26 3.49
N PRO A 59 9.20 -4.25 3.38
CA PRO A 59 9.75 -4.65 2.08
C PRO A 59 8.70 -5.19 1.10
N SER A 60 7.64 -5.80 1.63
CA SER A 60 6.60 -6.48 0.87
C SER A 60 5.31 -6.60 1.69
N VAL A 61 4.17 -6.82 1.03
CA VAL A 61 2.84 -6.91 1.66
C VAL A 61 2.74 -8.04 2.68
N ASP A 62 3.37 -9.18 2.40
CA ASP A 62 3.38 -10.39 3.25
C ASP A 62 4.14 -10.22 4.58
N LEU A 63 4.88 -9.12 4.75
CA LEU A 63 5.62 -8.80 5.98
C LEU A 63 4.88 -7.81 6.87
N VAL A 64 3.72 -7.31 6.45
CA VAL A 64 2.89 -6.45 7.31
C VAL A 64 2.29 -7.31 8.43
N PRO A 65 2.37 -6.89 9.71
CA PRO A 65 1.91 -7.70 10.85
C PRO A 65 0.38 -7.75 11.01
N GLU A 66 -0.36 -7.34 9.98
CA GLU A 66 -1.82 -7.22 9.99
C GLU A 66 -2.36 -7.57 8.60
N GLN A 67 -3.57 -8.13 8.56
CA GLN A 67 -4.30 -8.39 7.32
C GLN A 67 -4.51 -7.06 6.56
N ILE A 68 -4.17 -7.06 5.27
CA ILE A 68 -4.41 -5.92 4.38
C ILE A 68 -5.75 -6.11 3.68
N ASP A 69 -6.63 -5.11 3.76
CA ASP A 69 -7.93 -5.11 3.07
C ASP A 69 -7.82 -4.59 1.63
N LEU A 70 -6.88 -3.68 1.38
CA LEU A 70 -6.71 -3.03 0.08
C LEU A 70 -5.23 -2.71 -0.20
N ALA A 71 -4.75 -3.08 -1.39
CA ALA A 71 -3.44 -2.68 -1.89
C ALA A 71 -3.55 -1.66 -3.03
N LEU A 72 -2.94 -0.49 -2.86
CA LEU A 72 -2.72 0.48 -3.91
C LEU A 72 -1.36 0.23 -4.57
N VAL A 73 -1.35 -0.33 -5.78
CA VAL A 73 -0.13 -0.77 -6.46
C VAL A 73 0.34 0.24 -7.50
N ILE A 74 1.48 0.89 -7.24
CA ILE A 74 2.06 1.95 -8.11
C ILE A 74 3.54 1.65 -8.37
N ILE A 75 3.80 0.63 -9.18
CA ILE A 75 5.14 0.13 -9.53
C ILE A 75 5.29 -0.05 -11.05
N PRO A 76 6.52 -0.21 -11.59
CA PRO A 76 6.72 -0.55 -12.99
C PRO A 76 5.95 -1.81 -13.41
N ALA A 77 5.44 -1.80 -14.64
CA ALA A 77 4.53 -2.83 -15.16
C ALA A 77 5.11 -4.27 -15.06
N GLU A 78 6.41 -4.42 -15.25
CA GLU A 78 7.11 -5.71 -15.17
C GLU A 78 7.02 -6.39 -13.79
N PHE A 79 6.73 -5.64 -12.72
CA PHE A 79 6.59 -6.18 -11.36
C PHE A 79 5.14 -6.41 -10.94
N ILE A 80 4.15 -6.02 -11.76
CA ILE A 80 2.73 -6.03 -11.36
C ILE A 80 2.23 -7.46 -11.10
N LEU A 81 2.55 -8.42 -11.96
CA LEU A 81 2.06 -9.80 -11.82
C LEU A 81 2.58 -10.44 -10.52
N GLU A 82 3.87 -10.27 -10.23
CA GLU A 82 4.49 -10.76 -8.99
C GLU A 82 3.81 -10.15 -7.76
N GLU A 83 3.53 -8.85 -7.79
CA GLU A 83 2.89 -8.16 -6.66
C GLU A 83 1.43 -8.59 -6.49
N LEU A 84 0.69 -8.81 -7.58
CA LEU A 84 -0.68 -9.30 -7.51
C LEU A 84 -0.75 -10.72 -6.92
N GLU A 85 0.16 -11.61 -7.31
CA GLU A 85 0.27 -12.95 -6.72
C GLU A 85 0.58 -12.87 -5.23
N ARG A 86 1.50 -11.99 -4.83
CA ARG A 86 1.85 -11.75 -3.43
C ARG A 86 0.66 -11.24 -2.61
N CYS A 87 -0.07 -10.25 -3.13
CA CYS A 87 -1.30 -9.74 -2.54
C CYS A 87 -2.34 -10.85 -2.35
N GLY A 88 -2.60 -11.63 -3.41
CA GLY A 88 -3.55 -12.74 -3.35
C GLY A 88 -3.16 -13.82 -2.34
N ASN A 89 -1.87 -14.18 -2.28
CA ASN A 89 -1.34 -15.13 -1.28
C ASN A 89 -1.42 -14.59 0.15
N SER A 90 -1.40 -13.26 0.31
CA SER A 90 -1.54 -12.58 1.60
C SER A 90 -3.00 -12.32 1.99
N GLY A 91 -3.96 -12.76 1.17
CA GLY A 91 -5.40 -12.61 1.44
C GLY A 91 -5.93 -11.18 1.23
N VAL A 92 -5.23 -10.37 0.46
CA VAL A 92 -5.71 -9.04 0.01
C VAL A 92 -6.79 -9.18 -1.04
#